data_AF-A0A2T4X054-F1
#
_entry.id   AF-A0A2T4X054-F1
#
_cell.length_a   1.000
_cell.length_b   1.000
_cell.length_c   1.000
_cell.angle_alpha   90.00
_cell.angle_beta   90.00
_cell.angle_gamma   90.00
#
_symmetry.space_group_name_H-M   'P 1'
#
loop_
_entity.id
_entity.type
_entity.pdbx_description
1 polymer ?
#
loop_
_entity_poly.entity_id
_entity_poly.type
_entity_poly.pdbx_seq_one_letter_code
_entity_poly.pdbx_strand_id
1 'polypeptide(L)' 'MQVVFPITESALQMVHRCESHREGEWIIYTCQDCPNYERRVQPSTGLVQVKGATNYAIDHVHNWPR' A
#
# COMPACT_ATOMS: atom_id res chain seq x y z
N MET A 1 22.45 -22.85 -26.97
CA MET A 1 22.20 -23.17 -25.54
C MET A 1 21.39 -22.03 -24.97
N GLN A 2 20.05 -22.18 -24.91
CA GLN A 2 19.16 -21.14 -24.41
C GLN A 2 19.15 -21.22 -22.88
N VAL A 3 19.68 -20.19 -22.24
CA VAL A 3 19.56 -19.98 -20.80
C VAL A 3 18.13 -19.56 -20.49
N VAL A 4 17.33 -20.52 -20.01
CA VAL A 4 15.99 -20.25 -19.47
C VAL A 4 16.19 -19.83 -18.02
N PHE A 5 16.04 -18.53 -17.76
CA PHE A 5 15.98 -18.02 -16.40
C PHE A 5 14.63 -18.43 -15.79
N PRO A 6 14.60 -19.11 -14.63
CA PRO A 6 13.34 -19.33 -13.95
C PRO A 6 12.82 -17.96 -13.50
N ILE A 7 11.67 -17.55 -14.02
CA ILE A 7 10.87 -16.43 -13.50
C ILE A 7 10.27 -16.82 -12.12
N THR A 8 11.13 -17.24 -11.20
CA THR A 8 10.74 -17.58 -9.83
C THR A 8 11.19 -16.42 -8.97
N GLU A 9 10.32 -15.41 -8.81
CA GLU A 9 10.25 -14.51 -7.63
C GLU A 9 9.34 -13.30 -7.91
N SER A 10 9.17 -12.89 -9.17
CA SER A 10 8.32 -11.73 -9.52
C SER A 10 6.81 -12.00 -9.50
N ALA A 11 6.37 -13.25 -9.25
CA ALA A 11 4.99 -13.68 -9.45
C ALA A 11 4.13 -13.75 -8.17
N LEU A 12 4.64 -13.33 -7.01
CA LEU A 12 3.86 -13.26 -5.77
C LEU A 12 3.91 -11.87 -5.13
N GLN A 13 3.98 -10.80 -5.94
CA GLN A 13 3.60 -9.48 -5.46
C GLN A 13 2.08 -9.48 -5.26
N MET A 14 1.66 -9.71 -4.02
CA MET A 14 0.27 -9.51 -3.63
C MET A 14 0.02 -8.01 -3.65
N VAL A 15 -0.64 -7.53 -4.70
CA VAL A 15 -1.04 -6.13 -4.83
C VAL A 15 -2.40 -5.99 -4.17
N HIS A 16 -2.49 -5.16 -3.15
CA HIS A 16 -3.76 -4.85 -2.50
C HIS A 16 -4.27 -3.49 -2.95
N ARG A 17 -5.55 -3.44 -3.28
CA ARG A 17 -6.22 -2.19 -3.60
C ARG A 17 -6.59 -1.48 -2.31
N CYS A 18 -5.89 -0.38 -2.02
CA CYS A 18 -6.21 0.45 -0.87
C CYS A 18 -7.27 1.49 -1.22
N GLU A 19 -8.20 1.69 -0.31
CA GLU A 19 -9.14 2.80 -0.35
C GLU A 19 -8.52 4.00 0.36
N SER A 20 -8.68 5.18 -0.22
CA SER A 20 -8.27 6.44 0.40
C SER A 20 -9.49 7.30 0.63
N HIS A 21 -9.63 7.86 1.82
CA HIS A 21 -10.62 8.88 2.11
C HIS A 21 -9.97 10.01 2.89
N ARG A 22 -10.54 11.21 2.79
CA ARG A 22 -10.04 12.39 3.49
C ARG A 22 -10.90 12.65 4.72
N GLU A 23 -10.27 12.70 5.88
CA GLU A 23 -10.87 13.05 7.16
C GLU A 23 -10.24 14.35 7.67
N GLY A 24 -10.89 15.47 7.38
CA GLY A 24 -10.38 16.81 7.68
C GLY A 24 -9.05 17.08 6.95
N GLU A 25 -7.99 17.29 7.73
CA GLU A 25 -6.63 17.53 7.21
C GLU A 25 -5.85 16.24 6.93
N TRP A 26 -6.41 15.06 7.19
CA TRP A 26 -5.74 13.79 7.02
C TRP A 26 -6.30 13.02 5.82
N ILE A 27 -5.42 12.43 5.02
CA ILE A 27 -5.76 11.42 4.02
C ILE A 27 -5.49 10.06 4.65
N ILE A 28 -6.53 9.28 4.87
CA ILE A 28 -6.47 7.96 5.48
C ILE A 28 -6.54 6.92 4.36
N TYR A 29 -5.61 6.00 4.36
CA TYR A 29 -5.48 4.88 3.45
C TYR A 29 -5.71 3.59 4.23
N THR A 30 -6.74 2.86 3.84
CA THR A 30 -7.15 1.59 4.46
C THR A 30 -7.14 0.48 3.41
N CYS A 31 -6.81 -0.74 3.83
CA CYS A 31 -6.78 -1.90 2.95
C CYS A 31 -7.76 -2.95 3.46
N GLN A 32 -8.70 -3.39 2.63
CA GLN A 32 -9.69 -4.40 3.04
C GLN A 32 -9.02 -5.75 3.34
N ASP A 33 -8.00 -6.12 2.56
CA ASP A 33 -7.22 -7.36 2.76
C ASP A 33 -6.21 -7.29 3.92
N CYS A 34 -5.99 -6.10 4.50
CA CYS A 34 -5.08 -5.90 5.61
C CYS A 34 -5.83 -5.15 6.73
N PRO A 35 -6.61 -5.86 7.56
CA PRO A 35 -7.50 -5.24 8.55
C PRO A 35 -6.77 -4.40 9.60
N ASN A 36 -5.47 -4.61 9.76
CA ASN A 36 -4.63 -3.84 10.67
C ASN A 36 -3.85 -2.71 9.97
N TYR A 37 -3.86 -2.64 8.64
CA TYR A 37 -3.12 -1.62 7.89
C TYR A 37 -3.96 -0.35 7.75
N GLU A 38 -3.44 0.73 8.30
CA GLU A 38 -3.95 2.07 8.09
C GLU A 38 -2.78 3.04 7.95
N ARG A 39 -2.70 3.76 6.84
CA ARG A 39 -1.72 4.83 6.63
C ARG A 39 -2.46 6.15 6.63
N ARG A 40 -2.03 7.11 7.43
CA ARG A 40 -2.56 8.48 7.47
C ARG A 40 -1.50 9.43 6.95
N VAL A 41 -1.86 10.34 6.08
CA VAL A 41 -0.96 11.36 5.52
C VAL A 41 -1.62 12.71 5.67
N GLN A 42 -0.96 13.67 6.32
CA GLN A 42 -1.40 15.05 6.36
C GLN A 42 -0.67 15.83 5.26
N PRO A 43 -1.31 16.16 4.12
CA PRO A 43 -0.64 16.83 3.01
C PRO A 43 -0.11 18.21 3.39
N SER A 44 -0.74 18.91 4.33
CA SER A 44 -0.38 20.27 4.77
C SER A 44 0.97 20.32 5.49
N THR A 45 1.37 19.24 6.15
CA THR A 45 2.63 19.15 6.94
C THR A 45 3.58 18.07 6.44
N GLY A 46 3.12 17.20 5.54
CA GLY A 46 3.85 16.00 5.11
C GLY A 46 3.92 14.90 6.17
N LEU A 47 3.21 15.03 7.29
CA LEU A 47 3.23 14.02 8.36
C LEU A 47 2.60 12.71 7.88
N VAL A 48 3.32 11.61 8.09
CA VAL A 48 2.85 10.26 7.78
C VAL A 48 2.78 9.44 9.06
N GLN A 49 1.63 8.85 9.33
CA GLN A 49 1.45 7.86 10.40
C GLN A 49 1.04 6.54 9.79
N VAL A 50 1.71 5.46 10.16
CA VAL A 50 1.33 4.12 9.72
C VAL A 50 0.99 3.31 10.96
N LYS A 51 -0.20 2.74 10.97
CA LYS A 51 -0.71 1.87 12.01
C LYS A 51 -0.75 0.44 11.46
N GLY A 52 -0.22 -0.49 12.25
CA GLY A 52 -0.19 -1.92 11.96
C GLY A 52 1.06 -2.40 11.23
N ALA A 53 1.17 -3.73 11.13
CA ALA A 53 2.21 -4.38 10.37
C ALA A 53 1.80 -4.41 8.90
N THR A 54 2.50 -3.66 8.06
CA THR A 54 2.50 -3.91 6.62
C THR A 54 3.39 -5.13 6.39
N ASN A 55 2.89 -6.14 5.69
CA ASN A 55 3.79 -7.17 5.21
C ASN A 55 4.57 -6.55 4.04
N TYR A 56 5.89 -6.40 4.15
CA TYR A 56 6.71 -5.70 3.14
C TYR A 56 6.68 -6.36 1.75
N ALA A 57 6.17 -7.59 1.66
CA ALA A 57 5.92 -8.31 0.42
C ALA A 57 4.62 -7.90 -0.31
N ILE A 58 3.78 -7.06 0.32
CA ILE A 58 2.49 -6.61 -0.23
C ILE A 58 2.64 -5.19 -0.73
N ASP A 59 2.38 -4.99 -2.03
CA ASP A 59 2.35 -3.66 -2.62
C ASP A 59 0.96 -3.05 -2.41
N HIS A 60 0.90 -2.02 -1.56
CA HIS A 60 -0.33 -1.30 -1.29
C HIS A 60 -0.48 -0.16 -2.30
N VAL A 61 -1.23 -0.40 -3.38
CA VAL A 61 -1.48 0.63 -4.40
C VAL A 61 -2.59 1.54 -3.90
N HIS A 62 -2.25 2.79 -3.61
CA HIS A 62 -3.20 3.84 -3.22
C HIS A 62 -3.65 4.60 -4.46
N ASN A 63 -4.95 4.70 -4.69
CA ASN A 63 -5.48 5.59 -5.72
C ASN A 63 -5.48 7.02 -5.15
N TRP A 64 -4.55 7.87 -5.58
CA TRP A 64 -4.58 9.28 -5.18
C TRP A 64 -5.89 9.91 -5.67
N PRO A 65 -6.68 10.58 -4.81
CA PRO A 65 -7.79 11.39 -5.28
C PRO A 65 -7.21 12.51 -6.16
N ARG A 66 -7.58 12.51 -7.44
CA ARG A 66 -7.27 13.60 -8.37
C ARG A 66 -7.95 14.90 -7.95
#